data_AF-A0A7W7EXD7-F1
#
_entry.id   AF-A0A7W7EXD7-F1
#
_cell.length_a   1.000
_cell.length_b   1.000
_cell.length_c   1.000
_cell.angle_alpha   90.00
_cell.angle_beta   90.00
_cell.angle_gamma   90.00
#
_symmetry.space_group_name_H-M   'P 1'
#
loop_
_entity.id
_entity.type
_entity.pdbx_description
1 polymer ?
#
loop_
_entity_poly.entity_id
_entity_poly.type
_entity_poly.pdbx_seq_one_letter_code
_entity_poly.pdbx_strand_id
1 'polypeptide(L)'
;MTQPTAKVGEDSRRASNPNRGSKPGERRGGRAKGVPNKLTRSIKEAIEQAFEQVGGSDYLATMAKEQPAAFMTLLGKVLPTQVQHSNPDGTLRQQPTVVRIVAADDRSDDTPSA
;
A
#
# COMPACT_ATOMS: atom_id res chain seq x y z
N MET A 1 -0.64 -52.51 -58.70
CA MET A 1 0.16 -51.55 -57.91
C MET A 1 -0.69 -51.10 -56.73
N THR A 2 -0.51 -51.78 -55.60
CA THR A 2 -1.32 -51.61 -54.38
C THR A 2 -0.47 -50.84 -53.38
N GLN A 3 -0.91 -49.65 -52.96
CA GLN A 3 -0.22 -48.89 -51.91
C GLN A 3 -0.50 -49.51 -50.53
N PRO A 4 0.48 -49.60 -49.63
CA PRO A 4 0.24 -49.98 -48.25
C PRO A 4 -0.30 -48.79 -47.45
N THR A 5 -1.37 -49.01 -46.70
CA THR A 5 -2.00 -48.04 -45.81
C THR A 5 -1.11 -47.79 -44.59
N ALA A 6 -0.68 -46.55 -44.39
CA ALA A 6 0.07 -46.13 -43.21
C ALA A 6 -0.85 -46.16 -41.98
N LYS A 7 -0.45 -46.93 -40.96
CA LYS A 7 -1.11 -47.04 -39.66
C LYS A 7 -1.16 -45.68 -38.96
N VAL A 8 -2.35 -45.36 -38.45
CA VAL A 8 -2.64 -44.29 -37.49
C VAL A 8 -1.76 -44.49 -36.26
N GLY A 9 -0.76 -43.63 -36.10
CA GLY A 9 0.14 -43.59 -34.95
C GLY A 9 -0.51 -42.84 -33.79
N GLU A 10 -0.70 -43.58 -32.71
CA GLU A 10 -1.22 -43.22 -31.38
C GLU A 10 -1.10 -41.76 -30.93
N ASP A 11 -2.24 -41.23 -30.47
CA ASP A 11 -2.37 -40.06 -29.60
C ASP A 11 -1.39 -40.15 -28.42
N SER A 12 -0.24 -39.50 -28.56
CA SER A 12 0.73 -39.32 -27.48
C SER A 12 0.24 -38.25 -26.51
N ARG A 13 -0.77 -38.59 -25.71
CA ARG A 13 -1.08 -37.86 -24.47
C ARG A 13 0.14 -37.96 -23.55
N ARG A 14 1.03 -36.97 -23.64
CA ARG A 14 2.20 -36.80 -22.77
C ARG A 14 1.79 -36.99 -21.31
N ALA A 15 2.15 -38.12 -20.73
CA ALA A 15 1.97 -38.38 -19.31
C ALA A 15 2.60 -37.24 -18.49
N SER A 16 1.84 -36.66 -17.56
CA SER A 16 2.37 -35.64 -16.67
C SER A 16 3.43 -36.28 -15.77
N ASN A 17 4.67 -35.80 -15.84
CA ASN A 17 5.74 -36.26 -14.97
C ASN A 17 5.32 -36.09 -13.48
N PRO A 18 5.22 -37.17 -12.69
CA PRO A 18 4.75 -37.12 -11.29
C PRO A 18 5.69 -36.33 -10.38
N ASN A 19 6.89 -35.99 -10.86
CA ASN A 19 7.89 -35.21 -10.15
C ASN A 19 7.72 -33.67 -10.30
N ARG A 20 6.56 -33.18 -10.74
CA ARG A 20 6.25 -31.73 -10.85
C ARG A 20 5.60 -31.12 -9.60
N GLY A 21 5.34 -31.93 -8.57
CA GLY A 21 4.83 -31.46 -7.28
C GLY A 21 5.96 -31.18 -6.29
N SER A 22 5.77 -30.20 -5.40
CA SER A 22 6.62 -30.10 -4.21
C SER A 22 6.38 -31.33 -3.33
N LYS A 23 7.42 -31.88 -2.69
CA LYS A 23 7.28 -33.05 -1.82
C LYS A 23 6.31 -32.72 -0.67
N PRO A 24 5.55 -33.70 -0.15
CA PRO A 24 4.74 -33.49 1.05
C PRO A 24 5.60 -32.96 2.20
N GLY A 25 5.33 -31.73 2.66
CA GLY A 25 6.12 -31.03 3.68
C GLY A 25 7.01 -29.88 3.17
N GLU A 26 7.37 -29.87 1.89
CA GLU A 26 8.08 -28.76 1.25
C GLU A 26 7.05 -27.76 0.71
N ARG A 27 6.58 -26.81 1.54
CA ARG A 27 5.74 -25.69 1.07
C ARG A 27 6.60 -24.71 0.26
N ARG A 28 7.02 -25.09 -0.96
CA ARG A 28 7.83 -24.26 -1.85
C ARG A 28 6.99 -23.20 -2.57
N GLY A 29 6.55 -22.19 -1.83
CA GLY A 29 6.25 -20.90 -2.46
C GLY A 29 4.78 -20.51 -2.51
N GLY A 30 4.20 -20.33 -1.32
CA GLY A 30 3.27 -19.22 -1.15
C GLY A 30 4.05 -17.90 -1.19
N ARG A 31 3.41 -16.83 -1.65
CA ARG A 31 3.95 -15.47 -1.51
C ARG A 31 4.33 -15.24 -0.04
N ALA A 32 5.53 -14.69 0.21
CA ALA A 32 5.96 -14.40 1.58
C ALA A 32 4.93 -13.52 2.31
N LYS A 33 4.64 -13.86 3.57
CA LYS A 33 3.65 -13.16 4.39
C LYS A 33 4.07 -11.68 4.50
N GLY A 34 3.14 -10.78 4.16
CA GLY A 34 3.36 -9.32 4.24
C GLY A 34 3.84 -8.66 2.94
N VAL A 35 4.18 -9.41 1.88
CA VAL A 35 4.61 -8.77 0.63
C VAL A 35 3.38 -8.11 -0.05
N PRO A 36 3.36 -6.79 -0.27
CA PRO A 36 2.20 -6.08 -0.83
C PRO A 36 1.89 -6.49 -2.27
N ASN A 37 0.62 -6.74 -2.61
CA ASN A 37 0.21 -7.16 -3.96
C ASN A 37 0.84 -6.27 -5.05
N LYS A 38 1.33 -6.89 -6.14
CA LYS A 38 2.02 -6.19 -7.24
C LYS A 38 1.16 -5.06 -7.82
N LEU A 39 -0.14 -5.31 -8.01
CA LEU A 39 -1.09 -4.31 -8.49
C LEU A 39 -1.26 -3.14 -7.51
N THR A 40 -1.41 -3.44 -6.22
CA THR A 40 -1.52 -2.40 -5.19
C THR A 40 -0.24 -1.57 -5.10
N ARG A 41 0.92 -2.20 -5.26
CA ARG A 41 2.22 -1.52 -5.31
C ARG A 41 2.32 -0.59 -6.52
N SER A 42 2.00 -1.07 -7.72
CA SER A 42 2.09 -0.24 -8.93
C SER A 42 1.15 0.96 -8.90
N ILE A 43 -0.04 0.80 -8.31
CA ILE A 43 -0.99 1.92 -8.13
C ILE A 43 -0.42 2.96 -7.15
N LYS A 44 0.19 2.52 -6.04
CA LYS A 44 0.84 3.45 -5.10
C LYS A 44 1.98 4.22 -5.77
N GLU A 45 2.84 3.54 -6.50
CA GLU A 45 3.95 4.16 -7.24
C GLU A 45 3.43 5.17 -8.28
N ALA A 46 2.36 4.84 -9.01
CA ALA A 46 1.75 5.76 -9.97
C ALA A 46 1.14 7.01 -9.30
N ILE A 47 0.52 6.85 -8.12
CA ILE A 47 -0.03 7.96 -7.34
C ILE A 47 1.11 8.86 -6.81
N GLU A 48 2.20 8.28 -6.32
CA GLU A 48 3.38 9.02 -5.84
C GLU A 48 4.00 9.84 -6.98
N GLN A 49 4.17 9.24 -8.17
CA GLN A 49 4.68 9.95 -9.34
C GLN A 49 3.75 11.08 -9.81
N ALA A 50 2.43 10.83 -9.85
CA ALA A 50 1.47 11.86 -10.20
C ALA A 50 1.49 13.02 -9.19
N PHE A 51 1.65 12.71 -7.90
CA PHE A 51 1.76 13.68 -6.83
C PHE A 51 2.99 14.57 -6.98
N GLU A 52 4.15 13.99 -7.30
CA GLU A 52 5.37 14.75 -7.60
C GLU A 52 5.19 15.66 -8.82
N GLN A 53 4.53 15.17 -9.88
CA GLN A 53 4.30 15.95 -11.11
C GLN A 53 3.40 17.17 -10.90
N VAL A 54 2.41 17.11 -9.99
CA VAL A 54 1.51 18.24 -9.70
C VAL A 54 2.11 19.25 -8.72
N GLY A 55 3.32 19.03 -8.21
CA GLY A 55 4.02 19.94 -7.29
C GLY A 55 4.15 19.44 -5.86
N GLY A 56 3.79 18.18 -5.57
CA GLY A 56 4.06 17.53 -4.29
C GLY A 56 3.51 18.28 -3.08
N SER A 57 4.39 18.63 -2.13
CA SER A 57 4.01 19.35 -0.91
C SER A 57 3.35 20.69 -1.18
N ASP A 58 3.77 21.39 -2.23
CA ASP A 58 3.24 22.73 -2.56
C ASP A 58 1.81 22.63 -3.08
N TYR A 59 1.49 21.54 -3.78
CA TYR A 59 0.12 21.21 -4.14
C TYR A 59 -0.75 21.00 -2.89
N LEU A 60 -0.26 20.29 -1.87
CA LEU A 60 -1.00 20.13 -0.61
C LEU A 60 -1.18 21.46 0.14
N ALA A 61 -0.18 22.33 0.14
CA ALA A 61 -0.28 23.66 0.74
C ALA A 61 -1.33 24.53 0.04
N THR A 62 -1.47 24.37 -1.28
CA THR A 62 -2.49 25.05 -2.08
C THR A 62 -3.88 24.47 -1.81
N MET A 63 -4.00 23.14 -1.78
CA MET A 63 -5.25 22.44 -1.45
C MET A 63 -5.72 22.71 -0.02
N ALA A 64 -4.81 22.96 0.92
CA ALA A 64 -5.18 23.38 2.28
C ALA A 64 -5.96 24.71 2.30
N LYS A 65 -5.69 25.61 1.36
CA LYS A 65 -6.38 26.90 1.21
C LYS A 65 -7.64 26.78 0.37
N GLU A 66 -7.60 26.07 -0.75
CA GLU A 66 -8.72 25.96 -1.68
C GLU A 66 -9.80 24.98 -1.21
N GLN A 67 -9.40 23.86 -0.59
CA GLN A 67 -10.29 22.81 -0.11
C GLN A 67 -9.91 22.36 1.32
N PRO A 68 -10.12 23.23 2.33
CA PRO A 68 -9.71 22.95 3.70
C PRO A 68 -10.38 21.70 4.29
N ALA A 69 -11.62 21.40 3.91
CA ALA A 69 -12.34 20.21 4.40
C ALA A 69 -11.68 18.89 3.94
N ALA A 70 -11.23 18.82 2.69
CA ALA A 70 -10.54 17.66 2.16
C ALA A 70 -9.16 17.48 2.84
N PHE A 71 -8.44 18.58 3.04
CA PHE A 71 -7.15 18.59 3.73
C PHE A 71 -7.26 18.15 5.20
N MET A 72 -8.24 18.67 5.96
CA MET A 72 -8.48 18.25 7.35
C MET A 72 -8.84 16.76 7.46
N THR A 73 -9.60 16.23 6.49
CA THR A 73 -9.92 14.80 6.43
C THR A 73 -8.67 13.95 6.19
N LEU A 74 -7.76 14.41 5.31
CA LEU A 74 -6.49 13.74 5.06
C LEU A 74 -5.59 13.75 6.31
N LEU A 75 -5.52 14.88 7.02
CA LEU A 75 -4.77 14.98 8.28
C LEU A 75 -5.24 13.93 9.30
N GLY A 76 -6.55 13.75 9.47
CA GLY A 76 -7.09 12.73 10.38
C GLY A 76 -6.77 11.28 9.98
N LYS A 77 -6.46 11.02 8.70
CA LYS A 77 -6.10 9.68 8.20
C LYS A 77 -4.59 9.42 8.23
N VAL A 78 -3.77 10.45 8.00
CA VAL A 78 -2.30 10.35 7.96
C VAL A 78 -1.71 10.43 9.36
N LEU A 79 -2.31 11.24 10.25
CA LEU A 79 -1.88 11.26 11.63
C LEU A 79 -2.25 9.93 12.30
N PRO A 80 -1.29 9.25 12.96
CA PRO A 80 -1.57 8.02 13.67
C PRO A 80 -2.50 8.31 14.83
N THR A 81 -3.75 7.86 14.75
CA THR A 81 -4.74 7.94 15.84
C THR A 81 -4.46 6.92 16.95
N GLN A 82 -3.65 5.89 16.65
CA GLN A 82 -3.17 4.87 17.57
C GLN A 82 -1.64 4.79 17.51
N VAL A 83 -0.96 5.30 18.55
CA VAL A 83 0.45 5.00 18.77
C VAL A 83 0.55 3.56 19.25
N GLN A 84 0.92 2.63 18.36
CA GLN A 84 1.17 1.24 18.74
C GLN A 84 2.48 1.15 19.54
N HIS A 85 2.39 1.14 20.86
CA HIS A 85 3.50 0.72 21.71
C HIS A 85 3.56 -0.82 21.73
N SER A 86 4.58 -1.37 21.08
CA SER A 86 4.96 -2.77 21.27
C SER A 86 5.65 -2.91 22.62
N ASN A 87 4.91 -3.29 23.66
CA ASN A 87 5.55 -3.77 24.89
C ASN A 87 6.33 -5.07 24.59
N PRO A 88 7.43 -5.37 25.29
CA PRO A 88 8.17 -6.62 25.11
C PRO A 88 7.34 -7.90 25.35
N ASP A 89 6.13 -7.78 25.93
CA ASP A 89 5.21 -8.86 26.26
C ASP A 89 4.03 -9.01 25.26
N GLY A 90 4.11 -8.37 24.08
CA GLY A 90 3.16 -8.59 22.98
C GLY A 90 1.72 -8.09 23.20
N THR A 91 1.41 -7.49 24.35
CA THR A 91 0.08 -6.94 24.65
C THR A 91 -0.07 -5.52 24.11
N LEU A 92 -1.00 -5.34 23.16
CA LEU A 92 -1.35 -4.05 22.56
C LEU A 92 -2.24 -3.27 23.53
N ARG A 93 -1.67 -2.34 24.30
CA ARG A 93 -2.47 -1.35 25.03
C ARG A 93 -2.83 -0.21 24.08
N GLN A 94 -4.06 -0.22 23.57
CA GLN A 94 -4.60 0.91 22.81
C GLN A 94 -4.82 2.09 23.77
N GLN A 95 -3.98 3.11 23.69
CA GLN A 95 -4.28 4.39 24.34
C GLN A 95 -4.82 5.38 23.30
N PRO A 96 -5.95 6.07 23.59
CA PRO A 96 -6.46 7.12 22.73
C PRO A 96 -5.49 8.31 22.74
N THR A 97 -5.01 8.70 21.57
CA THR A 97 -4.13 9.88 21.42
C THR A 97 -4.99 11.13 21.40
N VAL A 98 -4.87 12.00 22.42
CA VAL A 98 -5.61 13.28 22.47
C VAL A 98 -4.82 14.34 21.69
N VAL A 99 -5.30 14.69 20.51
CA VAL A 99 -4.72 15.80 19.72
C VAL A 99 -5.26 17.12 20.25
N ARG A 100 -4.42 17.90 20.93
CA ARG A 100 -4.74 19.27 21.33
C ARG A 100 -4.46 20.21 20.17
N ILE A 101 -5.50 20.69 19.50
CA ILE A 101 -5.37 21.77 18.51
C ILE A 101 -5.10 23.05 19.30
N VAL A 102 -3.87 23.57 19.20
CA VAL A 102 -3.52 24.90 19.71
C VAL A 102 -3.72 25.87 18.56
N ALA A 103 -4.73 26.73 18.65
CA ALA A 103 -4.87 27.85 17.72
C ALA A 103 -3.65 28.77 17.90
N ALA A 104 -3.00 29.14 16.79
CA ALA A 104 -1.98 30.16 16.81
C ALA A 104 -2.66 31.49 17.21
N ASP A 105 -2.22 32.05 18.34
CA ASP A 105 -2.70 33.31 18.88
C ASP A 105 -2.16 34.43 17.97
N ASP A 106 -3.00 34.95 17.08
CA ASP A 106 -2.74 36.15 16.27
C ASP A 106 -2.67 37.37 17.20
N ARG A 107 -1.53 37.56 17.89
CA ARG A 107 -1.21 38.83 18.53
C ARG A 107 -0.58 39.75 17.49
N SER A 108 -1.42 40.58 16.90
CA SER A 108 -1.00 41.86 16.33
C SER A 108 -0.40 42.71 17.46
N ASP A 109 0.92 42.85 17.47
CA ASP A 109 1.63 43.88 18.22
C ASP A 109 1.25 45.25 17.62
N ASP A 110 0.12 45.78 18.10
CA ASP A 110 -0.27 47.17 17.90
C ASP A 110 0.70 48.01 18.73
N THR A 111 1.56 48.76 18.05
CA THR A 111 2.58 49.61 18.70
C THR A 111 1.88 50.88 19.16
N PRO A 112 1.74 51.19 20.47
CA PRO A 112 1.31 52.51 20.84
C PRO A 112 2.54 53.43 20.82
N SER A 113 2.54 54.31 19.84
CA SER A 113 3.37 55.52 19.81
C SER A 113 3.14 56.32 21.09
N ALA A 114 4.23 56.66 21.79
CA ALA A 114 4.29 57.74 22.76
C ALA A 114 5.64 58.45 22.61
#